data_AF-A0A497C2U7-F1
#
_entry.id   AF-A0A497C2U7-F1
#
_cell.length_a   1.000
_cell.length_b   1.000
_cell.length_c   1.000
_cell.angle_alpha   90.00
_cell.angle_beta   90.00
_cell.angle_gamma   90.00
#
_symmetry.space_group_name_H-M   'P 1'
#
loop_
_entity.id
_entity.type
_entity.pdbx_description
1 polymer ?
#
loop_
_entity_poly.entity_id
_entity_poly.type
_entity_poly.pdbx_seq_one_letter_code
_entity_poly.pdbx_strand_id
1 'polypeptide(L)'
;MLFTELTTEDQAILQHSTNYLFRETFGAMAKLTQSIEAVKDDWIGQSAEILAMLDAGEIVPNNSGLPGTKALSKEEIDALAGWLNAFLTEWGTATKKQTYVTVAGAKQTLIIG
;
A
#
# COMPACT_ATOMS: atom_id res chain seq x y z
N MET A 1 -8.42 16.47 -30.57
CA MET A 1 -8.48 15.18 -31.26
C MET A 1 -9.22 14.20 -30.36
N LEU A 2 -10.26 13.54 -30.86
CA LEU A 2 -11.02 12.52 -30.16
C LEU A 2 -10.30 11.17 -30.23
N PHE A 3 -10.63 10.23 -29.34
CA PHE A 3 -10.09 8.87 -29.41
C PHE A 3 -10.37 8.21 -30.76
N THR A 4 -11.56 8.43 -31.31
CA THR A 4 -11.97 7.90 -32.62
C THR A 4 -11.24 8.53 -33.80
N GLU A 5 -10.55 9.64 -33.58
CA GLU A 5 -9.72 10.32 -34.59
C GLU A 5 -8.28 9.80 -34.59
N LEU A 6 -7.90 8.96 -33.61
CA LEU A 6 -6.62 8.25 -33.61
C LEU A 6 -6.59 7.16 -34.68
N THR A 7 -5.40 6.80 -35.14
CA THR A 7 -5.22 5.60 -35.95
C THR A 7 -5.65 4.36 -35.17
N THR A 8 -6.05 3.29 -35.86
CA THR A 8 -6.42 2.02 -35.22
C THR A 8 -5.29 1.48 -34.32
N GLU A 9 -4.05 1.67 -34.73
CA GLU A 9 -2.86 1.26 -33.96
C GLU A 9 -2.73 2.06 -32.66
N ASP A 10 -2.82 3.39 -32.74
CA ASP A 10 -2.77 4.27 -31.55
C ASP A 10 -3.93 4.01 -30.58
N GLN A 11 -5.13 3.74 -31.12
CA GLN A 11 -6.29 3.34 -30.34
C GLN A 11 -6.02 2.06 -29.55
N ALA A 12 -5.43 1.05 -30.19
CA ALA A 12 -5.10 -0.22 -29.57
C ALA A 12 -4.01 -0.08 -28.48
N ILE A 13 -2.97 0.72 -28.73
CA ILE A 13 -1.90 0.99 -27.76
C ILE A 13 -2.46 1.68 -26.51
N LEU A 14 -3.30 2.70 -26.70
CA LEU A 14 -3.89 3.42 -25.59
C LEU A 14 -4.87 2.54 -24.82
N GLN A 15 -5.72 1.78 -25.51
CA GLN A 15 -6.61 0.82 -24.87
C GLN A 15 -5.86 -0.26 -24.10
N HIS A 16 -4.75 -0.78 -24.62
CA HIS A 16 -3.92 -1.74 -23.90
C HIS A 16 -3.39 -1.14 -22.59
N SER A 17 -2.81 0.06 -22.65
CA SER A 17 -2.29 0.75 -21.48
C SER A 17 -3.40 0.99 -20.44
N THR A 18 -4.56 1.49 -20.87
CA THR A 18 -5.68 1.77 -19.97
C THR A 18 -6.32 0.49 -19.41
N ASN A 19 -6.45 -0.58 -20.20
CA ASN A 19 -7.15 -1.81 -19.80
C ASN A 19 -6.29 -2.74 -18.94
N TYR A 20 -5.00 -2.84 -19.23
CA TYR A 20 -4.12 -3.76 -18.53
C TYR A 20 -3.28 -3.02 -17.49
N LEU A 21 -2.47 -2.05 -17.92
CA LEU A 21 -1.49 -1.42 -17.03
C LEU A 21 -2.15 -0.60 -15.92
N PHE A 22 -3.06 0.31 -16.27
CA PHE A 22 -3.69 1.18 -15.27
C PHE A 22 -4.60 0.42 -14.30
N ARG A 23 -5.46 -0.46 -14.82
CA ARG A 23 -6.43 -1.19 -13.97
C ARG A 23 -5.74 -2.15 -13.03
N GLU A 24 -4.72 -2.88 -13.49
CA GLU A 24 -3.94 -3.78 -12.64
C GLU A 24 -3.17 -3.02 -11.57
N THR A 25 -2.53 -1.89 -11.94
CA THR A 25 -1.78 -1.06 -11.00
C THR A 25 -2.68 -0.51 -9.90
N PHE A 26 -3.84 0.04 -10.23
CA PHE A 26 -4.76 0.55 -9.22
C PHE A 26 -5.38 -0.56 -8.37
N GLY A 27 -5.54 -1.75 -8.94
CA GLY A 27 -5.85 -2.93 -8.14
C GLY A 27 -4.73 -3.30 -7.16
N ALA A 28 -3.46 -3.23 -7.55
CA ALA A 28 -2.36 -3.48 -6.62
C ALA A 28 -2.33 -2.41 -5.51
N MET A 29 -2.58 -1.15 -5.85
CA MET A 29 -2.65 -0.04 -4.89
C MET A 29 -3.78 -0.23 -3.87
N ALA A 30 -4.96 -0.70 -4.31
CA ALA A 30 -6.06 -1.03 -3.41
C ALA A 30 -5.63 -2.07 -2.34
N LYS A 31 -5.01 -3.17 -2.76
CA LYS A 31 -4.51 -4.23 -1.85
C LYS A 31 -3.39 -3.75 -0.94
N LEU A 32 -2.44 -2.97 -1.49
CA LEU A 32 -1.33 -2.43 -0.72
C LEU A 32 -1.84 -1.52 0.40
N THR A 33 -2.73 -0.58 0.04
CA THR A 33 -3.32 0.36 1.01
C THR A 33 -4.04 -0.41 2.12
N GLN A 34 -4.86 -1.41 1.77
CA GLN A 34 -5.53 -2.27 2.75
C GLN A 34 -4.55 -3.00 3.68
N SER A 35 -3.45 -3.51 3.13
CA SER A 35 -2.44 -4.23 3.92
C SER A 35 -1.73 -3.30 4.90
N ILE A 36 -1.43 -2.07 4.48
CA ILE A 36 -0.81 -1.06 5.35
C ILE A 36 -1.79 -0.60 6.44
N GLU A 37 -3.09 -0.48 6.15
CA GLU A 37 -4.10 -0.18 7.17
C GLU A 37 -4.18 -1.26 8.23
N ALA A 38 -4.14 -2.54 7.84
CA ALA A 38 -4.10 -3.65 8.79
C ALA A 38 -2.85 -3.58 9.70
N VAL A 39 -1.69 -3.23 9.13
CA VAL A 39 -0.46 -3.00 9.93
C VAL A 39 -0.65 -1.83 10.89
N LYS A 40 -1.23 -0.71 10.43
CA LYS A 40 -1.49 0.46 11.27
C LYS A 40 -2.43 0.13 12.43
N ASP A 41 -3.48 -0.66 12.18
CA ASP A 41 -4.46 -0.99 13.20
C ASP A 41 -3.88 -1.92 14.28
N ASP A 42 -3.02 -2.87 13.90
CA ASP A 42 -2.19 -3.64 14.83
C ASP A 42 -1.21 -2.73 15.60
N TRP A 43 -0.54 -1.82 14.89
CA TRP A 43 0.45 -0.90 15.44
C TRP A 43 -0.12 0.02 16.52
N ILE A 44 -1.25 0.66 16.24
CA ILE A 44 -1.95 1.58 17.16
C ILE A 44 -2.54 0.83 18.36
N GLY A 45 -2.87 -0.46 18.21
CA GLY A 45 -3.48 -1.24 19.28
C GLY A 45 -2.55 -1.48 20.47
N GLN A 46 -1.38 -2.09 20.23
CA GLN A 46 -0.49 -2.55 21.32
C GLN A 46 1.00 -2.39 20.99
N SER A 47 1.38 -2.56 19.72
CA SER A 47 2.79 -2.62 19.32
C SER A 47 3.55 -1.31 19.57
N ALA A 48 2.91 -0.15 19.35
CA ALA A 48 3.52 1.16 19.63
C ALA A 48 3.78 1.38 21.13
N GLU A 49 2.86 0.96 21.99
CA GLU A 49 3.01 1.08 23.45
C GLU A 49 4.14 0.20 23.97
N ILE A 50 4.24 -1.04 23.47
CA ILE A 50 5.32 -1.97 23.82
C ILE A 50 6.66 -1.44 23.34
N LEU A 51 6.74 -0.94 22.10
CA LEU A 51 7.99 -0.36 21.57
C LEU A 51 8.44 0.85 22.41
N ALA A 52 7.50 1.67 22.88
CA ALA A 52 7.79 2.82 23.74
C ALA A 52 8.45 2.41 25.08
N MET A 53 8.20 1.19 25.58
CA MET A 53 8.81 0.66 26.81
C MET A 53 10.28 0.24 26.66
N LEU A 54 10.76 0.02 25.43
CA LEU A 54 12.15 -0.38 25.18
C LEU A 54 13.13 0.78 25.40
N ASP A 55 14.35 0.46 25.81
CA ASP A 55 15.44 1.45 25.85
C ASP A 55 15.87 1.89 24.44
N ALA A 56 16.52 3.05 24.35
CA ALA A 56 17.07 3.56 23.10
C ALA A 56 18.20 2.65 22.59
N GLY A 57 18.20 2.37 21.28
CA GLY A 57 19.14 1.48 20.61
C GLY A 57 18.86 -0.02 20.79
N GLU A 58 17.77 -0.38 21.48
CA GLU A 58 17.42 -1.79 21.69
C GLU A 58 17.10 -2.49 20.36
N ILE A 59 17.56 -3.73 20.23
CA ILE A 59 17.41 -4.53 19.01
C ILE A 59 16.29 -5.55 19.20
N VAL A 60 15.26 -5.46 18.35
CA VAL A 60 14.22 -6.47 18.24
C VAL A 60 14.73 -7.58 17.32
N PRO A 61 14.93 -8.81 17.85
CA PRO A 61 15.46 -9.91 17.07
C PRO A 61 14.47 -10.37 16.00
N ASN A 62 14.99 -10.73 14.84
CA ASN A 62 14.21 -11.28 13.75
C ASN A 62 13.97 -12.78 13.95
N ASN A 63 12.72 -13.18 14.19
CA ASN A 63 12.30 -14.57 14.35
C ASN A 63 11.41 -15.06 13.18
N SER A 64 11.38 -14.34 12.06
CA SER A 64 10.47 -14.63 10.94
C SER A 64 10.83 -15.88 10.13
N GLY A 65 12.08 -16.34 10.18
CA GLY A 65 12.59 -17.43 9.34
C GLY A 65 12.78 -17.05 7.86
N LEU A 66 12.58 -15.77 7.51
CA LEU A 66 12.71 -15.30 6.13
C LEU A 66 14.20 -15.05 5.77
N PRO A 67 14.72 -15.65 4.69
CA PRO A 67 16.10 -15.43 4.28
C PRO A 67 16.42 -13.96 3.99
N GLY A 68 17.60 -13.50 4.40
CA GLY A 68 18.10 -12.15 4.11
C GLY A 68 17.46 -11.01 4.93
N THR A 69 16.63 -11.33 5.92
CA THR A 69 16.00 -10.32 6.78
C THR A 69 16.85 -10.04 8.03
N LYS A 70 16.95 -8.77 8.43
CA LYS A 70 17.74 -8.32 9.58
C LYS A 70 16.88 -8.11 10.82
N ALA A 71 17.52 -8.13 12.00
CA ALA A 71 16.94 -7.54 13.21
C ALA A 71 16.81 -6.02 13.04
N LEU A 72 15.89 -5.41 13.78
CA LEU A 72 15.60 -3.97 13.70
C LEU A 72 15.87 -3.31 15.04
N SER A 73 16.45 -2.11 15.04
CA SER A 73 16.46 -1.29 16.25
C SER A 73 15.09 -0.68 16.53
N LYS A 74 14.85 -0.26 17.78
CA LYS A 74 13.69 0.55 18.17
C LYS A 74 13.46 1.72 17.20
N GLU A 75 14.49 2.49 16.93
CA GLU A 75 14.41 3.68 16.07
C GLU A 75 14.11 3.33 14.62
N GLU A 76 14.63 2.20 14.11
CA GLU A 76 14.28 1.71 12.78
C GLU A 76 12.80 1.33 12.69
N ILE A 77 12.26 0.68 13.72
CA ILE A 77 10.85 0.32 13.78
C ILE A 77 9.98 1.59 13.83
N ASP A 78 10.32 2.54 14.68
CA ASP A 78 9.64 3.85 14.76
C ASP A 78 9.65 4.58 13.41
N ALA A 79 10.79 4.59 12.72
CA ALA A 79 10.92 5.20 11.40
C ALA A 79 10.03 4.50 10.35
N LEU A 80 10.02 3.17 10.33
CA LEU A 80 9.20 2.37 9.42
C LEU A 80 7.70 2.60 9.66
N ALA A 81 7.26 2.60 10.92
CA ALA A 81 5.89 2.94 11.28
C ALA A 81 5.52 4.36 10.82
N GLY A 82 6.45 5.31 10.96
CA GLY A 82 6.33 6.67 10.43
C GLY A 82 6.12 6.70 8.90
N TRP A 83 6.87 5.90 8.14
CA TRP A 83 6.72 5.82 6.67
C TRP A 83 5.35 5.27 6.25
N LEU A 84 4.85 4.25 6.94
CA LEU A 84 3.52 3.69 6.67
C LEU A 84 2.41 4.71 6.95
N ASN A 85 2.51 5.46 8.05
CA ASN A 85 1.57 6.53 8.37
C ASN A 85 1.60 7.66 7.34
N ALA A 86 2.80 8.07 6.90
CA ALA A 86 2.94 9.06 5.84
C ALA A 86 2.33 8.57 4.51
N PHE A 87 2.54 7.29 4.18
CA PHE A 87 1.92 6.68 3.02
C PHE A 87 0.39 6.72 3.09
N LEU A 88 -0.21 6.31 4.22
CA LEU A 88 -1.68 6.34 4.38
C LEU A 88 -2.25 7.76 4.38
N THR A 89 -1.51 8.73 4.91
CA THR A 89 -1.93 10.14 4.89
C THR A 89 -2.07 10.64 3.46
N GLU A 90 -1.10 10.31 2.59
CA GLU A 90 -1.14 10.73 1.20
C GLU A 90 -2.05 9.83 0.36
N TRP A 91 -1.85 8.51 0.38
CA TRP A 91 -2.43 7.54 -0.56
C TRP A 91 -3.62 6.75 0.00
N GLY A 92 -3.80 6.73 1.32
CA GLY A 92 -4.88 6.03 2.02
C GLY A 92 -6.15 6.84 2.25
N THR A 93 -6.35 7.97 1.55
CA THR A 93 -7.57 8.76 1.71
C THR A 93 -8.80 8.06 1.13
N ALA A 94 -9.99 8.31 1.68
CA ALA A 94 -11.24 7.71 1.20
C ALA A 94 -11.46 7.93 -0.30
N THR A 95 -11.18 9.14 -0.81
CA THR A 95 -11.26 9.47 -2.24
C THR A 95 -10.32 8.61 -3.09
N LYS A 96 -9.07 8.45 -2.66
CA LYS A 96 -8.08 7.65 -3.41
C LYS A 96 -8.44 6.16 -3.35
N LYS A 97 -8.82 5.63 -2.20
CA LYS A 97 -9.30 4.24 -2.07
C LYS A 97 -10.48 3.96 -3.00
N GLN A 98 -11.51 4.82 -2.99
CA GLN A 98 -12.66 4.67 -3.88
C GLN A 98 -12.24 4.71 -5.36
N THR A 99 -11.30 5.59 -5.72
CA THR A 99 -10.75 5.66 -7.07
C THR A 99 -10.06 4.35 -7.46
N TYR A 100 -9.26 3.77 -6.57
CA TYR A 100 -8.54 2.52 -6.84
C TYR A 100 -9.50 1.37 -7.17
N VAL A 101 -10.54 1.18 -6.35
CA VAL A 101 -11.54 0.14 -6.57
C VAL A 101 -12.32 0.37 -7.86
N THR A 102 -12.73 1.61 -8.09
CA THR A 102 -13.54 1.97 -9.26
C THR A 102 -12.76 1.75 -10.55
N VAL A 103 -11.48 2.13 -10.58
CA VAL A 103 -10.62 1.96 -11.76
C VAL A 103 -10.25 0.48 -11.97
N ALA A 104 -9.90 -0.25 -10.90
CA ALA A 104 -9.57 -1.67 -10.98
C ALA A 104 -10.78 -2.52 -11.45
N GLY A 105 -11.99 -2.07 -11.17
CA GLY A 105 -13.23 -2.78 -11.46
C GLY A 105 -13.54 -3.88 -10.45
N ALA A 106 -14.69 -4.54 -10.63
CA ALA A 106 -15.30 -5.46 -9.65
C ALA A 106 -14.47 -6.70 -9.27
N LYS A 107 -13.30 -6.93 -9.87
CA LYS A 107 -12.41 -8.07 -9.52
C LYS A 107 -11.71 -7.91 -8.17
N GLN A 108 -11.83 -6.76 -7.51
CA GLN A 108 -11.27 -6.56 -6.17
C GLN A 108 -12.35 -6.14 -5.18
N THR A 109 -12.86 -7.12 -4.43
CA THR A 109 -13.65 -6.87 -3.23
C THR A 109 -12.71 -6.39 -2.15
N LEU A 110 -12.60 -5.08 -1.99
CA LEU A 110 -12.08 -4.49 -0.75
C LEU A 110 -13.12 -4.76 0.33
N ILE A 111 -12.70 -5.35 1.46
CA ILE A 111 -13.51 -5.33 2.67
C ILE A 111 -13.45 -3.89 3.15
N ILE A 112 -14.50 -3.13 2.84
CA ILE A 112 -14.70 -1.81 3.42
C ILE A 112 -15.14 -2.08 4.86
N GLY A 113 -14.18 -2.09 5.78
CA GLY A 113 -14.41 -2.07 7.23
C GLY A 113 -14.75 -0.67 7.69
#